data_AF-A0A0D2A0A0-F1
#
_entry.id   AF-A0A0D2A0A0-F1
#
_cell.length_a   1.000
_cell.length_b   1.000
_cell.length_c   1.000
_cell.angle_alpha   90.00
_cell.angle_beta   90.00
_cell.angle_gamma   90.00
#
_symmetry.space_group_name_H-M   'P 1'
#
loop_
_entity.id
_entity.type
_entity.pdbx_description
1 polymer ?
#
loop_
_entity_poly.entity_id
_entity_poly.type
_entity_poly.pdbx_seq_one_letter_code
_entity_poly.pdbx_strand_id
1 'polypeptide(L)'
;MVHIPVPHHGIDYGSPNFDLLGLSYVAFAFVYSALVLSGLVALFKLRHTHAVRIRSFWTIFGSVILLHAYLVLILLVYPLNGIFKCGWEFWTMSLLLPLGIALFQASNIRLYAYSMTQKDIVAQSKSLVNCNFDPNQKKPNQNRKLRHWSVEKQTYVAIAFGVIAQLVITTILFFGSRKFHSSYGFFAASMAPDECRRGSEWIPSVFWQFLWATVFGPFILLRIRKINDAHYWALQTRLAVIACLPGTPLWLTFVYARNRRLDYINKWFPPSGWFLPGLFTIQFVTIFFPLFDLYKRKQLNKRRNSRNGNETASAIEEKTTSMMTLEMRLRYEPTSLLIWASEKEFTAENIAFLISVLKWRKNWKTEASKGVLTELQLRERYEEAALIYFKLINPHTARMNINIDHKTFAELRDIFKGCHYQAFPNNDSSCPKSSSTVNKNVIAPWENSDSHENSLELSSFRYFNVGNRLMSDDIDKLYRVPVTEISPYEDKANSIPANFSIEIFDRAFEIRSICLYHMQYVVHGKSKTPKSTKTECKD
;
A
#
# COMPACT_ATOMS: atom_id res chain seq x y z
N MET A 1 62.08 -11.68 33.24
CA MET A 1 61.09 -10.71 32.73
C MET A 1 59.87 -11.48 32.30
N VAL A 2 58.80 -11.39 33.08
CA VAL A 2 57.49 -11.93 32.69
C VAL A 2 56.97 -11.02 31.56
N HIS A 3 56.82 -11.57 30.36
CA HIS A 3 56.14 -10.89 29.26
C HIS A 3 54.67 -10.72 29.67
N ILE A 4 54.33 -9.55 30.20
CA ILE A 4 52.93 -9.14 30.36
C ILE A 4 52.43 -8.88 28.92
N PRO A 5 51.43 -9.63 28.42
CA PRO A 5 50.88 -9.34 27.10
C PRO A 5 50.27 -7.95 27.15
N VAL A 6 50.78 -7.05 26.31
CA VAL A 6 50.22 -5.71 26.13
C VAL A 6 48.79 -5.91 25.60
N PRO A 7 47.74 -5.42 26.28
CA PRO A 7 46.39 -5.54 25.75
C PRO A 7 46.34 -4.76 24.43
N HIS A 8 46.11 -5.48 23.33
CA HIS A 8 45.88 -4.87 22.04
C HIS A 8 44.58 -4.06 22.12
N HIS A 9 44.72 -2.76 22.32
CA HIS A 9 43.59 -1.85 22.40
C HIS A 9 43.05 -1.62 21.00
N GLY A 10 41.74 -1.83 20.75
CA GLY A 10 41.04 -1.46 19.51
C GLY A 10 40.79 -2.57 18.48
N ILE A 11 40.29 -2.21 17.31
CA ILE A 11 40.08 -3.12 16.18
C ILE A 11 41.43 -3.40 15.51
N ASP A 12 41.94 -4.60 15.70
CA ASP A 12 43.19 -5.10 15.11
C ASP A 12 43.01 -6.43 14.35
N TYR A 13 41.77 -6.93 14.28
CA TYR A 13 41.38 -8.19 13.65
C TYR A 13 42.00 -9.44 14.29
N GLY A 14 42.37 -9.35 15.57
CA GLY A 14 42.93 -10.44 16.37
C GLY A 14 41.86 -11.21 17.17
N SER A 15 42.01 -11.24 18.49
CA SER A 15 41.06 -11.89 19.39
C SER A 15 39.85 -11.00 19.68
N PRO A 16 38.68 -11.57 20.03
CA PRO A 16 37.50 -10.80 20.42
C PRO A 16 37.77 -9.77 21.52
N ASN A 17 37.16 -8.60 21.40
CA ASN A 17 37.25 -7.51 22.36
C ASN A 17 36.11 -7.62 23.38
N PHE A 18 36.41 -8.21 24.53
CA PHE A 18 35.50 -8.26 25.69
C PHE A 18 35.83 -7.21 26.76
N ASP A 19 36.37 -6.06 26.32
CA ASP A 19 36.54 -4.89 27.17
C ASP A 19 35.18 -4.24 27.51
N LEU A 20 35.19 -3.26 28.43
CA LEU A 20 33.97 -2.56 28.85
C LEU A 20 33.21 -1.96 27.66
N LEU A 21 33.95 -1.46 26.66
CA LEU A 21 33.38 -0.92 25.43
C LEU A 21 32.69 -2.02 24.61
N GLY A 22 33.35 -3.14 24.35
CA GLY A 22 32.78 -4.28 23.63
C GLY A 22 31.52 -4.83 24.31
N LEU A 23 31.53 -4.95 25.64
CA LEU A 23 30.36 -5.36 26.41
C LEU A 23 29.19 -4.37 26.25
N SER A 24 29.47 -3.06 26.19
CA SER A 24 28.41 -2.05 25.99
C SER A 24 27.78 -2.11 24.59
N TYR A 25 28.57 -2.40 23.54
CA TYR A 25 28.04 -2.66 22.19
C TYR A 25 27.12 -3.88 22.16
N VAL A 26 27.52 -4.98 22.80
CA VAL A 26 26.70 -6.21 22.88
C VAL A 26 25.41 -5.96 23.67
N ALA A 27 25.50 -5.31 24.83
CA ALA A 27 24.33 -4.97 25.64
C ALA A 27 23.35 -4.07 24.88
N PHE A 28 23.86 -3.06 24.18
CA PHE A 28 23.04 -2.17 23.38
C PHE A 28 22.38 -2.90 22.20
N ALA A 29 23.12 -3.76 21.50
CA ALA A 29 22.57 -4.60 20.44
C ALA A 29 21.42 -5.48 20.96
N PHE A 30 21.60 -6.12 22.11
CA PHE A 30 20.57 -6.96 22.74
C PHE A 30 19.31 -6.17 23.13
N VAL A 31 19.47 -5.06 23.87
CA VAL A 31 18.35 -4.20 24.30
C VAL A 31 17.59 -3.65 23.10
N TYR A 32 18.30 -3.17 22.09
CA TYR A 32 17.66 -2.65 20.88
C TYR A 32 16.95 -3.74 20.07
N SER A 33 17.52 -4.95 20.01
CA SER A 33 16.87 -6.11 19.38
C SER A 33 15.56 -6.47 20.06
N ALA A 34 15.53 -6.48 21.39
CA ALA A 34 14.30 -6.70 22.16
C ALA A 34 13.24 -5.62 21.86
N LEU A 35 13.66 -4.35 21.75
CA LEU A 35 12.75 -3.25 21.40
C LEU A 35 12.16 -3.43 19.99
N VAL A 36 13.00 -3.70 18.98
CA VAL A 36 12.55 -3.91 17.59
C VAL A 36 11.61 -5.12 17.50
N LEU A 37 11.96 -6.23 18.15
CA LEU A 37 11.12 -7.42 18.19
C LEU A 37 9.76 -7.13 18.83
N SER A 38 9.73 -6.41 19.96
CA SER A 38 8.48 -6.00 20.60
C SER A 38 7.60 -5.15 19.68
N GLY A 39 8.21 -4.25 18.90
CA GLY A 39 7.53 -3.42 17.90
C GLY A 39 6.95 -4.24 16.75
N LEU A 40 7.71 -5.21 16.22
CA LEU A 40 7.25 -6.11 15.16
C LEU A 40 6.11 -7.02 15.64
N VAL A 41 6.18 -7.54 16.87
CA VAL A 41 5.10 -8.33 17.48
C VAL A 41 3.83 -7.49 17.65
N ALA A 42 3.95 -6.24 18.08
CA ALA A 42 2.82 -5.32 18.18
C ALA A 42 2.17 -5.06 16.81
N LEU A 43 2.98 -4.83 15.77
CA LEU A 43 2.49 -4.68 14.40
C LEU A 43 1.83 -5.95 13.86
N PHE A 44 2.39 -7.13 14.16
CA PHE A 44 1.82 -8.41 13.73
C PHE A 44 0.44 -8.66 14.34
N LYS A 45 0.25 -8.36 15.64
CA LYS A 45 -1.06 -8.44 16.30
C LYS A 45 -2.06 -7.44 15.70
N LEU A 46 -1.59 -6.26 15.27
CA LEU A 46 -2.40 -5.20 14.69
C LEU A 46 -2.48 -5.24 13.15
N ARG A 47 -1.99 -6.30 12.50
CA ARG A 47 -1.88 -6.41 11.03
C ARG A 47 -3.22 -6.26 10.29
N HIS A 48 -4.30 -6.65 10.94
CA HIS A 48 -5.67 -6.57 10.38
C HIS A 48 -6.20 -5.14 10.33
N THR A 49 -5.57 -4.20 11.05
CA THR A 49 -5.99 -2.81 11.05
C THR A 49 -5.62 -2.10 9.74
N HIS A 50 -6.46 -1.15 9.33
CA HIS A 50 -6.28 -0.41 8.07
C HIS A 50 -4.89 0.26 7.98
N ALA A 51 -4.43 0.87 9.07
CA ALA A 51 -3.16 1.61 9.13
C ALA A 51 -1.91 0.74 8.81
N VAL A 52 -1.94 -0.54 9.16
CA VAL A 52 -0.86 -1.51 8.88
C VAL A 52 -1.07 -2.17 7.52
N ARG A 53 -2.32 -2.49 7.15
CA ARG A 53 -2.67 -3.17 5.88
C ARG A 53 -2.28 -2.36 4.64
N ILE A 54 -2.49 -1.04 4.65
CA ILE A 54 -2.12 -0.18 3.52
C ILE A 54 -0.60 -0.28 3.24
N ARG A 55 0.21 -0.41 4.30
CA ARG A 55 1.68 -0.43 4.20
C ARG A 55 2.29 -1.80 3.87
N SER A 56 1.49 -2.87 3.87
CA SER A 56 1.94 -4.27 3.79
C SER A 56 2.84 -4.68 4.97
N PHE A 57 2.28 -5.47 5.89
CA PHE A 57 3.01 -6.00 7.04
C PHE A 57 4.27 -6.78 6.60
N TRP A 58 4.14 -7.67 5.63
CA TRP A 58 5.25 -8.53 5.18
C TRP A 58 6.42 -7.73 4.60
N THR A 59 6.13 -6.64 3.90
CA THR A 59 7.16 -5.76 3.33
C THR A 59 7.90 -5.00 4.43
N ILE A 60 7.15 -4.48 5.43
CA ILE A 60 7.74 -3.83 6.61
C ILE A 60 8.58 -4.83 7.41
N PHE A 61 8.05 -6.01 7.68
CA PHE A 61 8.72 -7.06 8.44
C PHE A 61 10.04 -7.46 7.79
N GLY A 62 10.02 -7.73 6.48
CA GLY A 62 11.24 -8.06 5.73
C GLY A 62 12.26 -6.93 5.74
N SER A 63 11.82 -5.68 5.51
CA SER A 63 12.71 -4.51 5.55
C SER A 63 13.35 -4.32 6.92
N VAL A 64 12.55 -4.31 7.99
CA VAL A 64 13.03 -4.11 9.36
C VAL A 64 13.99 -5.22 9.76
N ILE A 65 13.69 -6.48 9.48
CA ILE A 65 14.58 -7.60 9.85
C ILE A 65 15.92 -7.53 9.13
N LEU A 66 15.94 -7.26 7.82
CA LEU A 66 17.21 -7.18 7.09
C LEU A 66 18.05 -6.00 7.57
N LEU A 67 17.43 -4.84 7.77
CA LEU A 67 18.12 -3.65 8.31
C LEU A 67 18.58 -3.87 9.76
N HIS A 68 17.79 -4.59 10.56
CA HIS A 68 18.12 -4.92 11.93
C HIS A 68 19.27 -5.92 12.02
N ALA A 69 19.25 -6.97 11.20
CA ALA A 69 20.36 -7.93 11.10
C ALA A 69 21.66 -7.20 10.73
N TYR A 70 21.60 -6.30 9.76
CA TYR A 70 22.76 -5.48 9.39
C TYR A 70 23.21 -4.53 10.52
N LEU A 71 22.27 -3.90 11.23
CA LEU A 71 22.58 -3.06 12.40
C LEU A 71 23.30 -3.86 13.50
N VAL A 72 22.82 -5.06 13.81
CA VAL A 72 23.45 -5.95 14.80
C VAL A 72 24.85 -6.34 14.34
N LEU A 73 25.03 -6.68 13.05
CA LEU A 73 26.35 -6.98 12.51
C LEU A 73 27.33 -5.80 12.70
N ILE A 74 26.91 -4.56 12.43
CA ILE A 74 27.75 -3.38 12.64
C ILE A 74 28.14 -3.22 14.12
N LEU A 75 27.17 -3.34 15.04
CA LEU A 75 27.44 -3.23 16.48
C LEU A 75 28.39 -4.33 16.98
N LEU A 76 28.36 -5.50 16.35
CA LEU A 76 29.22 -6.63 16.69
C LEU A 76 30.61 -6.59 16.02
N VAL A 77 30.89 -5.66 15.09
CA VAL A 77 32.22 -5.55 14.46
C VAL A 77 33.31 -5.32 15.50
N TYR A 78 33.09 -4.42 16.46
CA TYR A 78 34.08 -4.12 17.49
C TYR A 78 34.28 -5.27 18.48
N PRO A 79 33.22 -5.86 19.10
CA PRO A 79 33.38 -7.02 19.99
C PRO A 79 33.96 -8.27 19.32
N LEU A 80 33.57 -8.56 18.09
CA LEU A 80 34.03 -9.77 17.37
C LEU A 80 35.42 -9.64 16.76
N ASN A 81 35.94 -8.41 16.66
CA ASN A 81 37.32 -8.06 16.30
C ASN A 81 38.05 -9.05 15.38
N GLY A 82 37.67 -9.14 14.11
CA GLY A 82 38.36 -9.99 13.13
C GLY A 82 37.75 -11.37 12.86
N ILE A 83 36.87 -11.88 13.72
CA ILE A 83 36.05 -13.08 13.40
C ILE A 83 35.21 -12.82 12.14
N PHE A 84 34.69 -11.60 12.01
CA PHE A 84 33.96 -11.18 10.83
C PHE A 84 34.92 -10.83 9.69
N LYS A 85 35.19 -11.81 8.82
CA LYS A 85 36.10 -11.66 7.68
C LYS A 85 35.60 -10.63 6.67
N CYS A 86 36.53 -9.95 5.99
CA CYS A 86 36.23 -8.96 4.96
C CYS A 86 35.26 -9.47 3.86
N GLY A 87 35.35 -10.74 3.46
CA GLY A 87 34.41 -11.33 2.50
C GLY A 87 32.95 -11.29 2.97
N TRP A 88 32.69 -11.55 4.26
CA TRP A 88 31.34 -11.45 4.82
C TRP A 88 30.84 -9.99 4.86
N GLU A 89 31.72 -9.04 5.18
CA GLU A 89 31.40 -7.61 5.07
C GLU A 89 31.00 -7.23 3.64
N PHE A 90 31.72 -7.73 2.63
CA PHE A 90 31.40 -7.49 1.23
C PHE A 90 30.00 -7.97 0.86
N TRP A 91 29.63 -9.20 1.24
CA TRP A 91 28.29 -9.74 0.98
C TRP A 91 27.19 -8.95 1.70
N THR A 92 27.41 -8.61 2.98
CA THR A 92 26.41 -7.91 3.79
C THR A 92 26.20 -6.47 3.33
N MET A 93 27.25 -5.78 2.94
CA MET A 93 27.17 -4.44 2.33
C MET A 93 26.52 -4.46 0.95
N SER A 94 26.86 -5.46 0.14
CA SER A 94 26.42 -5.52 -1.26
C SER A 94 25.00 -6.03 -1.42
N LEU A 95 24.50 -6.87 -0.50
CA LEU A 95 23.16 -7.45 -0.59
C LEU A 95 22.22 -7.04 0.54
N LEU A 96 22.62 -7.28 1.79
CA LEU A 96 21.72 -7.19 2.94
C LEU A 96 21.19 -5.77 3.15
N LEU A 97 22.11 -4.80 3.20
CA LEU A 97 21.79 -3.39 3.38
C LEU A 97 20.93 -2.80 2.25
N PRO A 98 21.32 -2.89 0.96
CA PRO A 98 20.53 -2.33 -0.12
C PRO A 98 19.19 -3.03 -0.30
N LEU A 99 19.09 -4.35 -0.06
CA LEU A 99 17.80 -5.05 -0.06
C LEU A 99 16.87 -4.53 1.04
N GLY A 100 17.40 -4.34 2.25
CA GLY A 100 16.64 -3.77 3.37
C GLY A 100 16.07 -2.38 3.07
N ILE A 101 16.89 -1.51 2.46
CA ILE A 101 16.48 -0.16 2.02
C ILE A 101 15.49 -0.26 0.84
N ALA A 102 15.73 -1.13 -0.14
CA ALA A 102 14.81 -1.30 -1.28
C ALA A 102 13.41 -1.74 -0.82
N LEU A 103 13.32 -2.69 0.13
CA LEU A 103 12.03 -3.09 0.73
C LEU A 103 11.37 -1.95 1.51
N PHE A 104 12.15 -1.12 2.23
CA PHE A 104 11.61 0.08 2.88
C PHE A 104 10.98 1.02 1.84
N GLN A 105 11.69 1.28 0.73
CA GLN A 105 11.21 2.12 -0.35
C GLN A 105 9.99 1.50 -1.08
N ALA A 106 9.93 0.18 -1.21
CA ALA A 106 8.75 -0.52 -1.73
C ALA A 106 7.51 -0.25 -0.88
N SER A 107 7.65 -0.24 0.45
CA SER A 107 6.55 0.10 1.37
C SER A 107 6.06 1.54 1.15
N ASN A 108 6.98 2.48 0.91
CA ASN A 108 6.66 3.88 0.63
C ASN A 108 5.94 4.02 -0.73
N ILE A 109 6.40 3.32 -1.77
CA ILE A 109 5.74 3.37 -3.08
C ILE A 109 4.35 2.75 -3.05
N ARG A 110 4.13 1.70 -2.25
CA ARG A 110 2.80 1.11 -2.11
C ARG A 110 1.77 2.12 -1.60
N LEU A 111 2.15 2.97 -0.65
CA LEU A 111 1.29 4.08 -0.17
C LEU A 111 1.00 5.09 -1.28
N TYR A 112 2.01 5.46 -2.07
CA TYR A 112 1.82 6.30 -3.24
C TYR A 112 0.82 5.69 -4.24
N ALA A 113 0.99 4.41 -4.59
CA ALA A 113 0.11 3.70 -5.51
C ALA A 113 -1.34 3.67 -5.00
N TYR A 114 -1.54 3.48 -3.70
CA TYR A 114 -2.84 3.55 -3.07
C TYR A 114 -3.47 4.94 -3.24
N SER A 115 -2.71 6.01 -2.94
CA SER A 115 -3.19 7.40 -3.08
C SER A 115 -3.57 7.75 -4.52
N MET A 116 -2.83 7.25 -5.51
CA MET A 116 -3.13 7.49 -6.93
C MET A 116 -4.43 6.79 -7.34
N THR A 117 -4.63 5.56 -6.85
CA THR A 117 -5.87 4.81 -7.10
C THR A 117 -7.07 5.53 -6.46
N GLN A 118 -6.90 6.14 -5.29
CA GLN A 118 -7.95 6.94 -4.62
C GLN A 118 -8.30 8.20 -5.43
N LYS A 119 -7.31 8.89 -6.01
CA LYS A 119 -7.54 10.02 -6.93
C LYS A 119 -8.28 9.62 -8.20
N ASP A 120 -8.00 8.43 -8.74
CA ASP A 120 -8.73 7.89 -9.90
C ASP A 120 -10.22 7.65 -9.55
N ILE A 121 -10.54 7.12 -8.37
CA ILE A 121 -11.92 6.98 -7.89
C ILE A 121 -12.61 8.34 -7.82
N VAL A 122 -11.91 9.37 -7.33
CA VAL A 122 -12.44 10.74 -7.28
C VAL A 122 -12.78 11.25 -8.67
N ALA A 123 -11.87 11.09 -9.63
CA ALA A 123 -12.09 11.54 -11.00
C ALA A 123 -13.28 10.82 -11.65
N GLN A 124 -13.38 9.50 -11.46
CA GLN A 124 -14.49 8.70 -11.99
C GLN A 124 -15.83 9.06 -11.32
N SER A 125 -15.83 9.26 -10.00
CA SER A 125 -17.04 9.59 -9.25
C SER A 125 -17.54 11.01 -9.55
N LYS A 126 -16.65 11.97 -9.80
CA LYS A 126 -17.02 13.30 -10.30
C LYS A 126 -17.77 13.22 -11.64
N SER A 127 -17.35 12.33 -12.54
CA SER A 127 -18.08 12.07 -13.78
C SER A 127 -19.47 11.46 -13.52
N LEU A 128 -19.61 10.57 -12.52
CA LEU A 128 -20.92 10.01 -12.14
C LEU A 128 -21.85 11.06 -11.49
N VAL A 129 -21.30 12.02 -10.75
CA VAL A 129 -22.05 13.10 -10.08
C VAL A 129 -22.47 14.19 -11.07
N ASN A 130 -21.62 14.56 -12.03
CA ASN A 130 -21.85 15.72 -12.91
C ASN A 130 -22.69 15.43 -14.17
N CYS A 131 -23.08 14.18 -14.45
CA CYS A 131 -23.75 13.85 -15.72
C CYS A 131 -25.26 13.55 -15.54
N ASN A 132 -26.07 14.47 -16.09
CA ASN A 132 -27.13 14.11 -17.04
C ASN A 132 -26.52 13.15 -18.07
N PHE A 133 -27.16 12.02 -18.30
CA PHE A 133 -26.68 11.00 -19.23
C PHE A 133 -26.85 11.53 -20.66
N ASP A 134 -25.82 12.16 -21.23
CA ASP A 134 -25.78 12.50 -22.64
C ASP A 134 -25.18 11.30 -23.40
N PRO A 135 -25.98 10.58 -24.22
CA PRO A 135 -25.53 9.40 -24.95
C PRO A 135 -24.41 9.69 -25.97
N ASN A 136 -24.10 10.97 -26.25
CA ASN A 136 -23.10 11.39 -27.25
C ASN A 136 -21.76 11.86 -26.67
N GLN A 137 -21.49 11.67 -25.37
CA GLN A 137 -20.16 12.03 -24.83
C GLN A 137 -19.05 11.15 -25.44
N LYS A 138 -18.14 11.80 -26.18
CA LYS A 138 -16.92 11.19 -26.73
C LYS A 138 -16.17 10.42 -25.65
N LYS A 139 -15.94 9.14 -25.93
CA LYS A 139 -15.25 8.17 -25.07
C LYS A 139 -13.96 8.78 -24.48
N PRO A 140 -13.75 8.73 -23.15
CA PRO A 140 -12.44 9.01 -22.60
C PRO A 140 -11.45 8.01 -23.20
N ASN A 141 -10.34 8.54 -23.73
CA ASN A 141 -9.33 7.84 -24.52
C ASN A 141 -9.01 6.44 -23.93
N GLN A 142 -9.46 5.39 -24.62
CA GLN A 142 -9.45 3.99 -24.18
C GLN A 142 -8.03 3.41 -24.01
N ASN A 143 -7.01 4.10 -24.53
CA ASN A 143 -5.60 3.75 -24.37
C ASN A 143 -5.09 3.84 -22.92
N ARG A 144 -5.89 4.36 -21.98
CA ARG A 144 -5.52 4.42 -20.55
C ARG A 144 -5.86 3.15 -19.77
N LYS A 145 -6.65 2.23 -20.35
CA LYS A 145 -6.96 0.91 -19.77
C LYS A 145 -6.01 -0.20 -20.23
N LEU A 146 -5.03 0.12 -21.08
CA LEU A 146 -4.03 -0.82 -21.55
C LEU A 146 -3.11 -1.21 -20.38
N ARG A 147 -3.32 -2.42 -19.83
CA ARG A 147 -2.31 -3.27 -19.19
C ARG A 147 -1.20 -2.53 -18.45
N HIS A 148 -1.55 -1.71 -17.46
CA HIS A 148 -0.54 -1.20 -16.54
C HIS A 148 -0.45 -2.19 -15.37
N TRP A 149 0.73 -2.79 -15.18
CA TRP A 149 1.06 -3.37 -13.89
C TRP A 149 0.74 -2.32 -12.82
N SER A 150 0.09 -2.69 -11.72
CA SER A 150 -0.07 -1.72 -10.62
C SER A 150 1.33 -1.21 -10.27
N VAL A 151 1.46 0.10 -10.00
CA VAL A 151 2.76 0.73 -9.68
C VAL A 151 3.50 -0.07 -8.59
N GLU A 152 2.73 -0.67 -7.68
CA GLU A 152 3.19 -1.68 -6.71
C GLU A 152 3.87 -2.89 -7.36
N LYS A 153 3.18 -3.65 -8.23
CA LYS A 153 3.76 -4.84 -8.89
C LYS A 153 4.97 -4.48 -9.74
N GLN A 154 4.92 -3.35 -10.46
CA GLN A 154 6.06 -2.87 -11.26
C GLN A 154 7.28 -2.59 -10.37
N THR A 155 7.07 -2.01 -9.20
CA THR A 155 8.15 -1.73 -8.23
C THR A 155 8.74 -3.01 -7.66
N TYR A 156 7.91 -3.99 -7.28
CA TYR A 156 8.42 -5.28 -6.80
C TYR A 156 9.23 -6.02 -7.86
N VAL A 157 8.80 -6.00 -9.12
CA VAL A 157 9.57 -6.59 -10.22
C VAL A 157 10.87 -5.83 -10.47
N ALA A 158 10.86 -4.50 -10.42
CA ALA A 158 12.08 -3.71 -10.55
C ALA A 158 13.08 -4.00 -9.42
N ILE A 159 12.59 -4.14 -8.17
CA ILE A 159 13.42 -4.54 -7.03
C ILE A 159 13.96 -5.95 -7.23
N ALA A 160 13.11 -6.92 -7.64
CA ALA A 160 13.54 -8.29 -7.88
C ALA A 160 14.64 -8.36 -8.96
N PHE A 161 14.44 -7.68 -10.09
CA PHE A 161 15.45 -7.59 -11.15
C PHE A 161 16.74 -6.94 -10.65
N GLY A 162 16.64 -5.84 -9.90
CA GLY A 162 17.78 -5.16 -9.31
C GLY A 162 18.54 -6.03 -8.31
N VAL A 163 17.85 -6.81 -7.49
CA VAL A 163 18.46 -7.76 -6.54
C VAL A 163 19.14 -8.91 -7.27
N ILE A 164 18.54 -9.45 -8.33
CA ILE A 164 19.17 -10.50 -9.16
C ILE A 164 20.43 -9.95 -9.83
N ALA A 165 20.35 -8.77 -10.45
CA ALA A 165 21.51 -8.13 -11.07
C ALA A 165 22.62 -7.87 -10.05
N GLN A 166 22.27 -7.35 -8.87
CA GLN A 166 23.21 -7.14 -7.76
C GLN A 166 23.85 -8.46 -7.32
N LEU A 167 23.07 -9.53 -7.14
CA LEU A 167 23.56 -10.85 -6.76
C LEU A 167 24.57 -11.39 -7.78
N VAL A 168 24.25 -11.29 -9.08
CA VAL A 168 25.15 -11.75 -10.15
C VAL A 168 26.45 -10.96 -10.14
N ILE A 169 26.38 -9.61 -10.09
CA ILE A 169 27.57 -8.74 -10.08
C ILE A 169 28.42 -8.99 -8.84
N THR A 170 27.81 -9.03 -7.65
CA THR A 170 28.51 -9.30 -6.38
C THR A 170 29.18 -10.67 -6.40
N THR A 171 28.52 -11.69 -6.94
CA THR A 171 29.09 -13.04 -7.06
C THR A 171 30.33 -13.05 -7.97
N ILE A 172 30.25 -12.42 -9.15
CA ILE A 172 31.37 -12.33 -10.08
C ILE A 172 32.57 -11.62 -9.43
N LEU A 173 32.31 -10.51 -8.74
CA LEU A 173 33.37 -9.73 -8.07
C LEU A 173 34.00 -10.47 -6.90
N PHE A 174 33.19 -11.19 -6.11
CA PHE A 174 33.67 -11.96 -4.96
C PHE A 174 34.60 -13.09 -5.40
N PHE A 175 34.15 -13.94 -6.34
CA PHE A 175 34.97 -15.06 -6.81
C PHE A 175 36.11 -14.63 -7.73
N GLY A 176 35.98 -13.50 -8.42
CA GLY A 176 37.00 -13.01 -9.33
C GLY A 176 38.17 -12.27 -8.66
N SER A 177 37.94 -11.63 -7.50
CA SER A 177 38.98 -10.85 -6.82
C SER A 177 39.82 -11.70 -5.88
N ARG A 178 41.14 -11.65 -6.05
CA ARG A 178 42.13 -12.26 -5.14
C ARG A 178 42.22 -11.57 -3.77
N LYS A 179 41.44 -10.52 -3.52
CA LYS A 179 41.35 -9.90 -2.18
C LYS A 179 40.54 -10.73 -1.19
N PHE A 180 39.54 -11.47 -1.67
CA PHE A 180 38.67 -12.29 -0.81
C PHE A 180 39.20 -13.72 -0.65
N HIS A 181 40.07 -14.16 -1.56
CA HIS A 181 40.60 -15.51 -1.64
C HIS A 181 42.10 -15.47 -1.94
N SER A 182 42.89 -16.20 -1.14
CA SER A 182 44.34 -16.28 -1.36
C SER A 182 44.73 -17.25 -2.47
N SER A 183 43.89 -18.24 -2.77
CA SER A 183 44.22 -19.36 -3.67
C SER A 183 43.73 -19.19 -5.11
N TYR A 184 42.71 -18.37 -5.35
CA TYR A 184 42.12 -18.21 -6.68
C TYR A 184 41.56 -16.79 -6.90
N GLY A 185 41.31 -16.46 -8.16
CA GLY A 185 40.83 -15.16 -8.62
C GLY A 185 41.64 -14.70 -9.83
N PHE A 186 41.01 -13.95 -10.72
CA PHE A 186 41.61 -13.51 -11.99
C PHE A 186 42.03 -12.03 -11.97
N PHE A 187 41.67 -11.26 -10.93
CA PHE A 187 42.09 -9.86 -10.78
C PHE A 187 42.39 -9.48 -9.31
N ALA A 188 42.97 -8.29 -9.11
CA ALA A 188 43.51 -7.78 -7.85
C ALA A 188 44.70 -8.59 -7.28
N ALA A 189 45.42 -8.05 -6.31
CA ALA A 189 46.48 -8.75 -5.58
C ALA A 189 45.94 -9.23 -4.21
N SER A 190 46.52 -10.32 -3.69
CA SER A 190 46.25 -10.74 -2.31
C SER A 190 46.81 -9.68 -1.35
N MET A 191 45.99 -9.19 -0.44
CA MET A 191 46.31 -8.07 0.44
C MET A 191 45.95 -8.39 1.89
N ALA A 192 46.44 -7.58 2.82
CA ALA A 192 46.12 -7.68 4.23
C ALA A 192 44.62 -7.41 4.50
N PRO A 193 44.06 -7.89 5.64
CA PRO A 193 42.62 -7.80 5.92
C PRO A 193 42.05 -6.38 5.92
N ASP A 194 42.84 -5.39 6.29
CA ASP A 194 42.48 -3.97 6.31
C ASP A 194 42.35 -3.39 4.89
N GLU A 195 43.27 -3.74 3.98
CA GLU A 195 43.23 -3.29 2.58
C GLU A 195 42.11 -3.94 1.76
N CYS A 196 41.62 -5.12 2.16
CA CYS A 196 40.49 -5.80 1.51
C CYS A 196 39.20 -4.96 1.48
N ARG A 197 39.02 -4.05 2.44
CA ARG A 197 37.85 -3.17 2.58
C ARG A 197 37.88 -1.95 1.66
N ARG A 198 38.91 -1.86 0.80
CA ARG A 198 39.12 -0.77 -0.16
C ARG A 198 39.26 -1.35 -1.57
N GLY A 199 38.77 -0.62 -2.56
CA GLY A 199 39.04 -0.92 -3.96
C GLY A 199 37.86 -0.75 -4.90
N SER A 200 38.11 -0.98 -6.18
CA SER A 200 37.11 -0.87 -7.23
C SER A 200 36.02 -1.93 -7.13
N GLU A 201 36.28 -3.04 -6.43
CA GLU A 201 35.33 -4.11 -6.16
C GLU A 201 34.09 -3.63 -5.40
N TRP A 202 34.25 -2.58 -4.59
CA TRP A 202 33.19 -2.01 -3.77
C TRP A 202 32.32 -1.00 -4.55
N ILE A 203 32.75 -0.53 -5.72
CA ILE A 203 32.06 0.53 -6.48
C ILE A 203 30.60 0.16 -6.78
N PRO A 204 30.26 -1.05 -7.24
CA PRO A 204 28.85 -1.40 -7.50
C PRO A 204 27.99 -1.36 -6.23
N SER A 205 28.53 -1.82 -5.10
CA SER A 205 27.85 -1.72 -3.79
C SER A 205 27.62 -0.25 -3.40
N VAL A 206 28.63 0.60 -3.55
CA VAL A 206 28.53 2.05 -3.25
C VAL A 206 27.48 2.72 -4.14
N PHE A 207 27.51 2.43 -5.44
CA PHE A 207 26.57 2.99 -6.42
C PHE A 207 25.13 2.59 -6.09
N TRP A 208 24.89 1.30 -5.84
CA TRP A 208 23.56 0.79 -5.54
C TRP A 208 23.04 1.35 -4.21
N GLN A 209 23.90 1.42 -3.19
CA GLN A 209 23.60 2.02 -1.90
C GLN A 209 23.22 3.50 -2.04
N PHE A 210 23.98 4.28 -2.83
CA PHE A 210 23.67 5.67 -3.10
C PHE A 210 22.34 5.85 -3.82
N LEU A 211 22.05 5.01 -4.81
CA LEU A 211 20.80 5.05 -5.57
C LEU A 211 19.58 4.83 -4.65
N TRP A 212 19.61 3.81 -3.79
CA TRP A 212 18.49 3.50 -2.91
C TRP A 212 18.34 4.43 -1.70
N ALA A 213 19.46 4.80 -1.06
CA ALA A 213 19.45 5.60 0.15
C ALA A 213 19.28 7.09 -0.14
N THR A 214 19.89 7.60 -1.21
CA THR A 214 20.03 9.04 -1.44
C THR A 214 19.21 9.54 -2.62
N VAL A 215 19.06 8.77 -3.70
CA VAL A 215 18.32 9.24 -4.90
C VAL A 215 16.83 8.90 -4.82
N PHE A 216 16.52 7.65 -4.47
CA PHE A 216 15.16 7.13 -4.57
C PHE A 216 14.18 7.76 -3.56
N GLY A 217 14.64 8.00 -2.33
CA GLY A 217 13.84 8.66 -1.29
C GLY A 217 13.37 10.06 -1.70
N PRO A 218 14.28 10.97 -2.08
CA PRO A 218 13.92 12.28 -2.65
C PRO A 218 13.04 12.20 -3.89
N PHE A 219 13.29 11.25 -4.79
CA PHE A 219 12.43 11.05 -5.97
C PHE A 219 10.97 10.77 -5.57
N ILE A 220 10.74 9.89 -4.59
CA ILE A 220 9.40 9.63 -4.04
C ILE A 220 8.83 10.92 -3.43
N LEU A 221 9.61 11.64 -2.61
CA LEU A 221 9.17 12.89 -1.97
C LEU A 221 8.73 13.95 -2.99
N LEU A 222 9.43 14.05 -4.13
CA LEU A 222 9.07 14.97 -5.23
C LEU A 222 7.76 14.57 -5.89
N ARG A 223 7.54 13.26 -6.14
CA ARG A 223 6.30 12.74 -6.72
C ARG A 223 5.07 12.97 -5.83
N ILE A 224 5.28 13.04 -4.51
CA ILE A 224 4.19 13.10 -3.52
C ILE A 224 3.97 14.51 -2.95
N ARG A 225 4.74 15.51 -3.39
CA ARG A 225 4.71 16.88 -2.84
C ARG A 225 3.32 17.53 -2.81
N LYS A 226 2.44 17.14 -3.73
CA LYS A 226 1.06 17.65 -3.84
C LYS A 226 0.02 16.82 -3.07
N ILE A 227 0.44 15.88 -2.22
CA ILE A 227 -0.45 15.02 -1.43
C ILE A 227 -0.35 15.45 0.03
N ASN A 228 -1.51 15.69 0.66
CA ASN A 228 -1.59 15.95 2.09
C ASN A 228 -1.08 14.73 2.87
N ASP A 229 -0.25 14.94 3.90
CA ASP A 229 0.39 13.84 4.64
C ASP A 229 -0.65 13.08 5.50
N ALA A 230 -1.29 12.09 4.89
CA ALA A 230 -2.14 11.13 5.56
C ALA A 230 -1.29 10.03 6.20
N HIS A 231 -1.60 9.69 7.45
CA HIS A 231 -0.92 8.67 8.24
C HIS A 231 0.60 8.89 8.44
N TYR A 232 1.10 10.12 8.36
CA TYR A 232 2.51 10.47 8.62
C TYR A 232 3.52 9.80 7.67
N TRP A 233 3.09 9.39 6.48
CA TRP A 233 3.96 8.70 5.54
C TRP A 233 5.01 9.61 4.91
N ALA A 234 4.65 10.84 4.52
CA ALA A 234 5.62 11.77 3.97
C ALA A 234 6.63 12.18 5.05
N LEU A 235 6.18 12.39 6.29
CA LEU A 235 7.07 12.63 7.43
C LEU A 235 8.02 11.45 7.69
N GLN A 236 7.51 10.21 7.71
CA GLN A 236 8.32 8.98 7.84
C GLN A 236 9.44 8.94 6.80
N THR A 237 9.10 9.20 5.54
CA THR A 237 10.05 9.19 4.43
C THR A 237 11.08 10.33 4.55
N ARG A 238 10.65 11.55 4.94
CA ARG A 238 11.56 12.69 5.15
C ARG A 238 12.58 12.42 6.25
N LEU A 239 12.12 11.93 7.41
CA LEU A 239 13.00 11.61 8.54
C LEU A 239 14.04 10.54 8.15
N ALA A 240 13.59 9.49 7.45
CA ALA A 240 14.48 8.44 6.95
C ALA A 240 15.53 8.98 5.98
N VAL A 241 15.13 9.81 5.00
CA VAL A 241 16.05 10.40 4.02
C VAL A 241 17.09 11.29 4.70
N ILE A 242 16.66 12.19 5.60
CA ILE A 242 17.57 13.08 6.32
C ILE A 242 18.59 12.28 7.13
N ALA A 243 18.15 11.24 7.84
CA ALA A 243 19.03 10.42 8.66
C ALA A 243 19.99 9.54 7.84
N CYS A 244 19.62 9.13 6.63
CA CYS A 244 20.47 8.30 5.77
C CYS A 244 21.44 9.10 4.90
N LEU A 245 21.15 10.36 4.61
CA LEU A 245 21.96 11.25 3.77
C LEU A 245 23.45 11.29 4.16
N PRO A 246 23.84 11.40 5.46
CA PRO A 246 25.25 11.43 5.83
C PRO A 246 25.93 10.05 5.80
N GLY A 247 25.19 8.94 5.75
CA GLY A 247 25.74 7.60 5.94
C GLY A 247 26.78 7.21 4.89
N THR A 248 26.40 7.22 3.61
CA THR A 248 27.31 6.89 2.49
C THR A 248 28.54 7.80 2.40
N PRO A 249 28.41 9.16 2.43
CA PRO A 249 29.58 10.02 2.33
C PRO A 249 30.51 9.89 3.54
N LEU A 250 29.99 9.74 4.76
CA LEU A 250 30.83 9.51 5.94
C LEU A 250 31.52 8.15 5.88
N TRP A 251 30.80 7.08 5.52
CA TRP A 251 31.43 5.77 5.33
C TRP A 251 32.58 5.83 4.32
N LEU A 252 32.37 6.41 3.15
CA LEU A 252 33.42 6.57 2.13
C LEU A 252 34.59 7.42 2.64
N THR A 253 34.30 8.49 3.36
CA THR A 253 35.35 9.36 3.93
C THR A 253 36.21 8.57 4.92
N PHE A 254 35.61 7.83 5.85
CA PHE A 254 36.35 7.07 6.86
C PHE A 254 37.04 5.82 6.29
N VAL A 255 36.59 5.29 5.15
CA VAL A 255 37.28 4.20 4.44
C VAL A 255 38.44 4.73 3.60
N TYR A 256 38.27 5.80 2.83
CA TYR A 256 39.23 6.22 1.80
C TYR A 256 40.13 7.40 2.18
N ALA A 257 39.76 8.24 3.14
CA ALA A 257 40.58 9.38 3.54
C ALA A 257 41.83 8.90 4.30
N ARG A 258 43.02 9.20 3.75
CA ARG A 258 44.31 8.91 4.38
C ARG A 258 44.65 9.99 5.40
N ASN A 259 43.98 9.97 6.56
CA ASN A 259 44.20 10.91 7.65
C ASN A 259 44.35 10.18 8.99
N ARG A 260 45.50 10.39 9.65
CA ARG A 260 45.86 9.76 10.93
C ARG A 260 44.82 9.96 12.04
N ARG A 261 44.08 11.09 12.01
CA ARG A 261 42.99 11.34 12.98
C ARG A 261 41.78 10.43 12.75
N LEU A 262 41.45 10.14 11.49
CA LEU A 262 40.33 9.27 11.14
C LEU A 262 40.67 7.80 11.41
N ASP A 263 41.91 7.40 11.16
CA ASP A 263 42.40 6.05 11.49
C ASP A 263 42.32 5.77 13.01
N TYR A 264 42.56 6.78 13.84
CA TYR A 264 42.38 6.66 15.29
C TYR A 264 40.91 6.42 15.68
N ILE A 265 39.96 7.04 14.98
CA ILE A 265 38.52 6.84 15.23
C ILE A 265 38.12 5.43 14.76
N ASN A 266 38.58 5.02 13.57
CA ASN A 266 38.31 3.71 12.97
C ASN A 266 38.72 2.53 13.86
N LYS A 267 39.65 2.77 14.78
CA LYS A 267 40.12 1.80 15.77
C LYS A 267 39.07 1.44 16.82
N TRP A 268 38.11 2.33 17.11
CA TRP A 268 37.08 2.14 18.14
C TRP A 268 35.67 2.16 17.58
N PHE A 269 35.49 2.77 16.42
CA PHE A 269 34.22 2.87 15.73
C PHE A 269 34.39 2.41 14.28
N PRO A 270 33.73 1.32 13.86
CA PRO A 270 33.91 0.81 12.52
C PRO A 270 33.40 1.83 11.48
N PRO A 271 34.06 1.98 10.32
CA PRO A 271 33.60 2.90 9.26
C PRO A 271 32.16 2.65 8.82
N SER A 272 31.69 1.41 8.87
CA SER A 272 30.30 1.02 8.59
C SER A 272 29.30 1.55 9.64
N GLY A 273 29.78 1.93 10.82
CA GLY A 273 29.03 2.56 11.90
C GLY A 273 28.32 3.85 11.50
N TRP A 274 28.79 4.55 10.48
CA TRP A 274 28.15 5.79 10.01
C TRP A 274 26.75 5.58 9.40
N PHE A 275 26.36 4.34 9.10
CA PHE A 275 24.98 4.01 8.74
C PHE A 275 24.03 3.88 9.94
N LEU A 276 24.54 3.73 11.16
CA LEU A 276 23.73 3.49 12.37
C LEU A 276 22.61 4.52 12.58
N PRO A 277 22.83 5.86 12.49
CA PRO A 277 21.76 6.84 12.67
C PRO A 277 20.60 6.66 11.68
N GLY A 278 20.91 6.36 10.42
CA GLY A 278 19.92 6.07 9.38
C GLY A 278 19.15 4.79 9.66
N LEU A 279 19.86 3.72 10.05
CA LEU A 279 19.25 2.42 10.39
C LEU A 279 18.33 2.50 11.61
N PHE A 280 18.76 3.19 12.68
CA PHE A 280 17.93 3.45 13.86
C PHE A 280 16.67 4.22 13.48
N THR A 281 16.85 5.29 12.70
CA THR A 281 15.73 6.14 12.29
C THR A 281 14.74 5.36 11.45
N ILE A 282 15.17 4.64 10.40
CA ILE A 282 14.28 3.86 9.53
C ILE A 282 13.48 2.84 10.35
N GLN A 283 14.14 2.05 11.20
CA GLN A 283 13.46 1.05 12.03
C GLN A 283 12.46 1.69 12.98
N PHE A 284 12.88 2.77 13.66
CA PHE A 284 12.02 3.52 14.57
C PHE A 284 10.78 4.07 13.87
N VAL A 285 10.95 4.85 12.79
CA VAL A 285 9.81 5.51 12.12
C VAL A 285 8.86 4.50 11.48
N THR A 286 9.39 3.39 10.94
CA THR A 286 8.59 2.35 10.30
C THR A 286 7.70 1.61 11.30
N ILE A 287 8.16 1.45 12.55
CA ILE A 287 7.38 0.82 13.62
C ILE A 287 6.47 1.83 14.32
N PHE A 288 7.01 3.01 14.64
CA PHE A 288 6.33 4.01 15.47
C PHE A 288 5.10 4.61 14.78
N PHE A 289 5.20 5.06 13.53
CA PHE A 289 4.09 5.80 12.89
C PHE A 289 2.81 4.97 12.73
N PRO A 290 2.85 3.68 12.31
CA PRO A 290 1.64 2.86 12.28
C PRO A 290 1.00 2.67 13.67
N LEU A 291 1.81 2.45 14.71
CA LEU A 291 1.31 2.31 16.08
C LEU A 291 0.73 3.62 16.61
N PHE A 292 1.39 4.74 16.32
CA PHE A 292 0.94 6.06 16.72
C PHE A 292 -0.38 6.45 16.05
N ASP A 293 -0.54 6.16 14.75
CA ASP A 293 -1.80 6.38 14.02
C ASP A 293 -2.96 5.61 14.68
N LEU A 294 -2.72 4.36 15.10
CA LEU A 294 -3.71 3.55 15.81
C LEU A 294 -4.00 4.06 17.22
N TYR A 295 -2.98 4.45 17.98
CA TYR A 295 -3.14 5.01 19.32
C TYR A 295 -4.00 6.27 19.27
N LYS A 296 -3.70 7.18 18.34
CA LYS A 296 -4.46 8.42 18.14
C LYS A 296 -5.93 8.13 17.82
N ARG A 297 -6.21 7.16 16.93
CA ARG A 297 -7.59 6.73 16.63
C ARG A 297 -8.30 6.14 17.84
N LYS A 298 -7.63 5.28 18.64
CA LYS A 298 -8.19 4.71 19.87
C LYS A 298 -8.49 5.78 20.91
N GLN A 299 -7.61 6.76 21.08
CA GLN A 299 -7.82 7.86 22.01
C GLN A 299 -9.03 8.72 21.61
N LEU A 300 -9.20 8.98 20.31
CA LEU A 300 -10.37 9.68 19.77
C LEU A 300 -11.65 8.87 19.99
N ASN A 301 -11.62 7.56 19.78
CA ASN A 301 -12.75 6.67 20.08
C ASN A 301 -13.08 6.59 21.58
N LYS A 302 -12.08 6.55 22.47
CA LYS A 302 -12.30 6.52 23.92
C LYS A 302 -12.94 7.81 24.42
N ARG A 303 -12.42 8.97 23.99
CA ARG A 303 -13.01 10.29 24.31
C ARG A 303 -14.47 10.37 23.84
N ARG A 304 -14.79 9.77 22.69
CA ARG A 304 -16.14 9.66 22.17
C ARG A 304 -17.03 8.75 23.01
N ASN A 305 -16.60 7.52 23.30
CA ASN A 305 -17.41 6.58 24.08
C ASN A 305 -17.67 7.10 25.50
N SER A 306 -16.72 7.83 26.09
CA SER A 306 -16.94 8.51 27.38
C SER A 306 -17.96 9.65 27.30
N ARG A 307 -18.11 10.30 26.13
CA ARG A 307 -19.14 11.33 25.89
C ARG A 307 -20.51 10.70 25.61
N ASN A 308 -20.52 9.54 24.96
CA ASN A 308 -21.74 8.79 24.65
C ASN A 308 -22.25 7.95 25.83
N GLY A 309 -21.41 7.57 26.81
CA GLY A 309 -21.82 6.76 27.97
C GLY A 309 -22.87 7.42 28.90
N ASN A 310 -23.22 8.68 28.65
CA ASN A 310 -24.40 9.33 29.22
C ASN A 310 -25.49 9.39 28.13
N GLU A 311 -26.01 8.23 27.70
CA GLU A 311 -27.05 8.17 26.64
C GLU A 311 -28.38 8.72 27.19
N THR A 312 -28.60 10.01 27.01
CA THR A 312 -29.91 10.68 27.08
C THR A 312 -30.57 10.65 25.69
N ALA A 313 -31.90 10.86 25.62
CA ALA A 313 -32.65 10.93 24.35
C ALA A 313 -31.99 11.85 23.29
N SER A 314 -31.27 12.88 23.74
CA SER A 314 -30.47 13.78 22.91
C SER A 314 -29.35 13.11 22.10
N ALA A 315 -28.80 11.98 22.54
CA ALA A 315 -27.72 11.27 21.84
C ALA A 315 -28.25 10.44 20.64
N ILE A 316 -29.46 9.91 20.76
CA ILE A 316 -30.17 9.23 19.65
C ILE A 316 -30.55 10.29 18.60
N GLU A 317 -31.06 11.44 19.05
CA GLU A 317 -31.38 12.58 18.19
C GLU A 317 -30.13 13.17 17.50
N GLU A 318 -28.98 13.25 18.19
CA GLU A 318 -27.72 13.69 17.59
C GLU A 318 -27.22 12.70 16.51
N LYS A 319 -27.38 11.39 16.73
CA LYS A 319 -27.02 10.34 15.76
C LYS A 319 -27.91 10.38 14.51
N THR A 320 -29.22 10.52 14.67
CA THR A 320 -30.17 10.64 13.54
C THR A 320 -29.96 11.95 12.79
N THR A 321 -29.82 13.06 13.49
CA THR A 321 -29.52 14.38 12.92
C THR A 321 -28.19 14.38 12.17
N SER A 322 -27.18 13.67 12.68
CA SER A 322 -25.89 13.60 12.00
C SER A 322 -25.86 12.62 10.83
N MET A 323 -26.58 11.50 10.87
CA MET A 323 -26.75 10.62 9.71
C MET A 323 -27.48 11.37 8.59
N MET A 324 -28.53 12.12 8.95
CA MET A 324 -29.22 13.02 8.04
C MET A 324 -28.26 14.09 7.50
N THR A 325 -27.37 14.65 8.32
CA THR A 325 -26.33 15.60 7.87
C THR A 325 -25.36 14.99 6.87
N LEU A 326 -24.93 13.73 7.08
CA LEU A 326 -24.07 13.01 6.14
C LEU A 326 -24.80 12.78 4.81
N GLU A 327 -26.06 12.34 4.84
CA GLU A 327 -26.86 12.16 3.63
C GLU A 327 -27.09 13.48 2.89
N MET A 328 -27.34 14.57 3.62
CA MET A 328 -27.42 15.91 3.05
C MET A 328 -26.11 16.28 2.36
N ARG A 329 -24.95 16.09 3.01
CA ARG A 329 -23.63 16.35 2.39
C ARG A 329 -23.37 15.48 1.16
N LEU A 330 -23.76 14.21 1.19
CA LEU A 330 -23.66 13.31 0.03
C LEU A 330 -24.52 13.79 -1.15
N ARG A 331 -25.66 14.44 -0.88
CA ARG A 331 -26.57 14.97 -1.91
C ARG A 331 -26.12 16.32 -2.46
N TYR A 332 -25.71 17.26 -1.59
CA TYR A 332 -25.46 18.65 -1.95
C TYR A 332 -23.99 18.96 -2.19
N GLU A 333 -23.06 18.27 -1.52
CA GLU A 333 -21.61 18.51 -1.63
C GLU A 333 -20.77 17.21 -1.74
N PRO A 334 -21.14 16.27 -2.65
CA PRO A 334 -20.46 14.97 -2.77
C PRO A 334 -18.97 15.11 -3.12
N THR A 335 -18.62 16.11 -3.93
CA THR A 335 -17.26 16.28 -4.45
C THR A 335 -16.25 16.62 -3.36
N SER A 336 -16.57 17.56 -2.47
CA SER A 336 -15.69 17.96 -1.37
C SER A 336 -15.51 16.81 -0.38
N LEU A 337 -16.60 16.07 -0.08
CA LEU A 337 -16.56 14.90 0.79
C LEU A 337 -15.66 13.80 0.21
N LEU A 338 -15.76 13.56 -1.09
CA LEU A 338 -15.01 12.52 -1.76
C LEU A 338 -13.52 12.89 -1.88
N ILE A 339 -13.18 14.16 -2.17
CA ILE A 339 -11.81 14.66 -2.10
C ILE A 339 -11.25 14.46 -0.69
N TRP A 340 -11.99 14.87 0.33
CA TRP A 340 -11.58 14.71 1.73
C TRP A 340 -11.33 13.23 2.09
N ALA A 341 -12.25 12.33 1.73
CA ALA A 341 -12.10 10.89 2.00
C ALA A 341 -10.90 10.28 1.27
N SER A 342 -10.63 10.74 0.04
CA SER A 342 -9.48 10.29 -0.76
C SER A 342 -8.14 10.76 -0.20
N GLU A 343 -8.09 11.97 0.40
CA GLU A 343 -6.84 12.58 0.84
C GLU A 343 -6.49 12.31 2.29
N LYS A 344 -7.48 12.12 3.17
CA LYS A 344 -7.24 11.96 4.61
C LYS A 344 -7.25 10.53 5.08
N GLU A 345 -8.20 9.74 4.59
CA GLU A 345 -8.47 8.41 5.16
C GLU A 345 -8.31 7.28 4.15
N PHE A 346 -8.15 7.62 2.87
CA PHE A 346 -8.00 6.65 1.80
C PHE A 346 -9.23 5.72 1.69
N THR A 347 -10.42 6.30 1.85
CA THR A 347 -11.73 5.62 1.90
C THR A 347 -12.72 6.12 0.84
N ALA A 348 -12.22 6.69 -0.26
CA ALA A 348 -13.07 7.27 -1.32
C ALA A 348 -14.01 6.24 -1.94
N GLU A 349 -13.65 4.95 -1.93
CA GLU A 349 -14.50 3.84 -2.40
C GLU A 349 -15.82 3.75 -1.61
N ASN A 350 -15.79 4.01 -0.29
CA ASN A 350 -17.01 3.99 0.53
C ASN A 350 -17.93 5.15 0.14
N ILE A 351 -17.38 6.35 -0.07
CA ILE A 351 -18.17 7.52 -0.49
C ILE A 351 -18.71 7.33 -1.92
N ALA A 352 -17.90 6.79 -2.84
CA ALA A 352 -18.33 6.49 -4.20
C ALA A 352 -19.50 5.48 -4.22
N PHE A 353 -19.46 4.46 -3.34
CA PHE A 353 -20.56 3.52 -3.16
C PHE A 353 -21.83 4.21 -2.66
N LEU A 354 -21.75 5.00 -1.58
CA LEU A 354 -22.92 5.70 -1.04
C LEU A 354 -23.56 6.65 -2.08
N ILE A 355 -22.75 7.39 -2.84
CA ILE A 355 -23.25 8.25 -3.92
C ILE A 355 -23.94 7.42 -5.00
N SER A 356 -23.35 6.29 -5.40
CA SER A 356 -23.90 5.43 -6.45
C SER A 356 -25.25 4.83 -6.04
N VAL A 357 -25.37 4.35 -4.80
CA VAL A 357 -26.63 3.82 -4.25
C VAL A 357 -27.69 4.92 -4.12
N LEU A 358 -27.33 6.11 -3.62
CA LEU A 358 -28.26 7.24 -3.53
C LEU A 358 -28.78 7.68 -4.91
N LYS A 359 -27.90 7.70 -5.91
CA LYS A 359 -28.28 8.01 -7.30
C LYS A 359 -29.22 6.95 -7.86
N TRP A 360 -28.89 5.67 -7.71
CA TRP A 360 -29.72 4.56 -8.15
C TRP A 360 -31.11 4.58 -7.49
N ARG A 361 -31.18 4.76 -6.16
CA ARG A 361 -32.46 4.91 -5.43
C ARG A 361 -33.27 6.12 -5.90
N LYS A 362 -32.60 7.25 -6.17
CA LYS A 362 -33.28 8.45 -6.69
C LYS A 362 -33.91 8.16 -8.05
N ASN A 363 -33.15 7.55 -8.96
CA ASN A 363 -33.65 7.18 -10.29
C ASN A 363 -34.81 6.19 -10.20
N TRP A 364 -34.73 5.19 -9.32
CA TRP A 364 -35.82 4.26 -9.04
C TRP A 364 -37.09 4.98 -8.60
N LYS A 365 -36.99 5.86 -7.60
CA LYS A 365 -38.14 6.60 -7.06
C LYS A 365 -38.76 7.56 -8.09
N THR A 366 -37.93 8.21 -8.91
CA THR A 366 -38.40 9.11 -9.97
C THR A 366 -39.23 8.35 -11.01
N GLU A 367 -38.79 7.16 -11.44
CA GLU A 367 -39.58 6.37 -12.38
C GLU A 367 -40.81 5.74 -11.73
N ALA A 368 -40.70 5.24 -10.50
CA ALA A 368 -41.84 4.71 -9.74
C ALA A 368 -42.91 5.77 -9.45
N SER A 369 -42.54 7.06 -9.38
CA SER A 369 -43.52 8.15 -9.21
C SER A 369 -44.37 8.42 -10.45
N LYS A 370 -43.95 7.92 -11.63
CA LYS A 370 -44.71 8.03 -12.89
C LYS A 370 -45.70 6.88 -13.09
N GLY A 371 -45.69 5.85 -12.24
CA GLY A 371 -46.55 4.68 -12.33
C GLY A 371 -45.83 3.39 -11.91
N VAL A 372 -46.49 2.25 -12.13
CA VAL A 372 -45.87 0.92 -11.94
C VAL A 372 -44.72 0.76 -12.93
N LEU A 373 -43.55 0.35 -12.42
CA LEU A 373 -42.36 0.13 -13.23
C LEU A 373 -42.64 -0.91 -14.31
N THR A 374 -42.36 -0.55 -15.56
CA THR A 374 -42.42 -1.50 -16.69
C THR A 374 -41.29 -2.52 -16.57
N GLU A 375 -41.46 -3.73 -17.10
CA GLU A 375 -40.44 -4.80 -17.07
C GLU A 375 -39.07 -4.33 -17.62
N LEU A 376 -39.08 -3.51 -18.67
CA LEU A 376 -37.88 -2.90 -19.25
C LEU A 376 -37.21 -1.90 -18.29
N GLN A 377 -37.99 -1.07 -17.59
CA GLN A 377 -37.45 -0.14 -16.60
C GLN A 377 -36.89 -0.89 -15.39
N LEU A 378 -37.54 -1.98 -14.97
CA LEU A 378 -37.05 -2.83 -13.89
C LEU A 378 -35.71 -3.49 -14.27
N ARG A 379 -35.58 -3.91 -15.53
CA ARG A 379 -34.34 -4.46 -16.09
C ARG A 379 -33.21 -3.43 -16.10
N GLU A 380 -33.45 -2.21 -16.56
CA GLU A 380 -32.45 -1.13 -16.51
C GLU A 380 -31.94 -0.89 -15.09
N ARG A 381 -32.84 -0.92 -14.10
CA ARG A 381 -32.47 -0.75 -12.68
C ARG A 381 -31.69 -1.94 -12.14
N TYR A 382 -32.01 -3.15 -12.59
CA TYR A 382 -31.26 -4.37 -12.28
C TYR A 382 -29.84 -4.31 -12.87
N GLU A 383 -29.69 -3.85 -14.11
CA GLU A 383 -28.40 -3.67 -14.76
C GLU A 383 -27.56 -2.56 -14.09
N GLU A 384 -28.17 -1.43 -13.73
CA GLU A 384 -27.50 -0.38 -12.93
C GLU A 384 -27.01 -0.91 -11.57
N ALA A 385 -27.83 -1.71 -10.88
CA ALA A 385 -27.47 -2.32 -9.61
C ALA A 385 -26.33 -3.34 -9.77
N ALA A 386 -26.38 -4.16 -10.81
CA ALA A 386 -25.30 -5.09 -11.16
C ALA A 386 -23.99 -4.33 -11.42
N LEU A 387 -24.04 -3.17 -12.09
CA LEU A 387 -22.85 -2.33 -12.30
C LEU A 387 -22.26 -1.80 -11.00
N ILE A 388 -23.09 -1.42 -10.02
CA ILE A 388 -22.62 -1.01 -8.68
C ILE A 388 -21.92 -2.20 -8.00
N TYR A 389 -22.53 -3.39 -8.04
CA TYR A 389 -21.97 -4.61 -7.49
C TYR A 389 -20.60 -4.93 -8.10
N PHE A 390 -20.49 -5.01 -9.43
CA PHE A 390 -19.24 -5.38 -10.08
C PHE A 390 -18.15 -4.30 -9.97
N LYS A 391 -18.51 -3.00 -9.93
CA LYS A 391 -17.51 -1.93 -9.85
C LYS A 391 -17.01 -1.63 -8.45
N LEU A 392 -17.84 -1.82 -7.42
CA LEU A 392 -17.56 -1.33 -6.06
C LEU A 392 -17.62 -2.42 -4.97
N ILE A 393 -18.18 -3.60 -5.23
CA ILE A 393 -18.39 -4.65 -4.22
C ILE A 393 -17.61 -5.92 -4.54
N ASN A 394 -17.74 -6.44 -5.76
CA ASN A 394 -17.14 -7.73 -6.15
C ASN A 394 -15.59 -7.68 -6.09
N PRO A 395 -14.93 -8.56 -5.30
CA PRO A 395 -13.49 -8.60 -5.16
C PRO A 395 -12.69 -8.85 -6.45
N HIS A 396 -13.29 -9.50 -7.44
CA HIS A 396 -12.60 -9.89 -8.68
C HIS A 396 -12.64 -8.80 -9.74
N THR A 397 -13.75 -8.05 -9.80
CA THR A 397 -13.99 -7.04 -10.83
C THR A 397 -13.77 -5.62 -10.34
N ALA A 398 -13.95 -5.34 -9.04
CA ALA A 398 -13.79 -4.01 -8.47
C ALA A 398 -12.30 -3.67 -8.28
N ARG A 399 -11.90 -2.48 -8.75
CA ARG A 399 -10.52 -1.98 -8.59
C ARG A 399 -10.19 -1.70 -7.12
N MET A 400 -11.13 -1.14 -6.38
CA MET A 400 -11.13 -1.12 -4.92
C MET A 400 -12.56 -1.40 -4.46
N ASN A 401 -12.73 -2.53 -3.78
CA ASN A 401 -14.01 -2.94 -3.23
C ASN A 401 -14.21 -2.36 -1.82
N ILE A 402 -15.47 -2.07 -1.50
CA ILE A 402 -15.88 -1.74 -0.14
C ILE A 402 -15.73 -2.98 0.75
N ASN A 403 -15.34 -2.75 2.00
CA ASN A 403 -15.31 -3.83 2.99
C ASN A 403 -16.75 -4.04 3.48
N ILE A 404 -17.37 -5.20 3.31
CA ILE A 404 -18.71 -5.52 3.87
C ILE A 404 -18.65 -6.87 4.60
N ASP A 405 -19.65 -7.19 5.42
CA ASP A 405 -19.71 -8.50 6.06
C ASP A 405 -20.04 -9.60 5.04
N HIS A 406 -19.56 -10.82 5.33
CA HIS A 406 -19.70 -11.97 4.44
C HIS A 406 -21.15 -12.28 4.10
N LYS A 407 -22.06 -12.19 5.09
CA LYS A 407 -23.49 -12.47 4.87
C LYS A 407 -24.09 -11.51 3.84
N THR A 408 -23.86 -10.21 3.99
CA THR A 408 -24.31 -9.19 3.02
C THR A 408 -23.68 -9.41 1.63
N PHE A 409 -22.41 -9.81 1.57
CA PHE A 409 -21.76 -10.11 0.29
C PHE A 409 -22.36 -11.33 -0.40
N ALA A 410 -22.61 -12.41 0.34
CA ALA A 410 -23.20 -13.65 -0.18
C ALA A 410 -24.62 -13.41 -0.73
N GLU A 411 -25.44 -12.65 -0.01
CA GLU A 411 -26.78 -12.22 -0.47
C GLU A 411 -26.70 -11.47 -1.81
N LEU A 412 -25.79 -10.50 -1.93
CA LEU A 412 -25.60 -9.75 -3.18
C LEU A 412 -25.04 -10.62 -4.32
N ARG A 413 -24.12 -11.54 -4.01
CA ARG A 413 -23.58 -12.49 -4.98
C ARG A 413 -24.68 -13.38 -5.55
N ASP A 414 -25.54 -13.91 -4.69
CA ASP A 414 -26.61 -14.81 -5.13
C ASP A 414 -27.64 -14.12 -6.03
N ILE A 415 -27.87 -12.82 -5.82
CA ILE A 415 -28.74 -12.02 -6.69
C ILE A 415 -28.09 -11.79 -8.05
N PHE A 416 -26.80 -11.43 -8.11
CA PHE A 416 -26.11 -11.11 -9.36
C PHE A 416 -25.38 -12.28 -10.02
N LYS A 417 -25.54 -13.51 -9.52
CA LYS A 417 -24.86 -14.71 -10.06
C LYS A 417 -25.11 -14.97 -11.55
N GLY A 418 -26.27 -14.54 -12.06
CA GLY A 418 -26.66 -14.68 -13.47
C GLY A 418 -26.11 -13.58 -14.38
N CYS A 419 -25.45 -12.56 -13.82
CA CYS A 419 -24.86 -11.47 -14.57
C CYS A 419 -23.36 -11.72 -14.78
N HIS A 420 -22.89 -11.61 -16.02
CA HIS A 420 -21.45 -11.61 -16.29
C HIS A 420 -20.93 -10.19 -16.53
N TYR A 421 -19.84 -9.81 -15.86
CA TYR A 421 -19.16 -8.55 -16.13
C TYR A 421 -18.21 -8.71 -17.31
N GLN A 422 -18.62 -8.28 -18.51
CA GLN A 422 -17.71 -8.24 -19.65
C GLN A 422 -17.01 -6.88 -19.71
N ALA A 423 -15.71 -6.87 -19.40
CA ALA A 423 -14.85 -5.76 -19.80
C ALA A 423 -14.70 -5.82 -21.32
N PHE A 424 -14.97 -4.72 -22.03
CA PHE A 424 -14.87 -4.63 -23.49
C PHE A 424 -13.61 -5.34 -24.04
N PRO A 425 -13.73 -6.23 -25.03
CA PRO A 425 -12.58 -6.84 -25.68
C PRO A 425 -11.78 -5.74 -26.41
N ASN A 426 -10.47 -5.70 -26.15
CA ASN A 426 -9.55 -4.91 -26.96
C ASN A 426 -9.35 -5.61 -28.30
N ASN A 427 -9.36 -4.84 -29.39
CA ASN A 427 -9.25 -5.32 -30.76
C ASN A 427 -7.84 -5.83 -31.17
N ASP A 428 -6.99 -6.19 -30.21
CA ASP A 428 -5.65 -6.69 -30.48
C ASP A 428 -5.55 -8.16 -30.09
N SER A 429 -5.75 -9.00 -31.10
CA SER A 429 -5.40 -10.42 -31.09
C SER A 429 -3.89 -10.59 -30.88
N SER A 430 -3.45 -10.64 -29.62
CA SER A 430 -2.27 -11.41 -29.17
C SER A 430 -1.95 -11.10 -27.71
N CYS A 431 -2.50 -11.88 -26.75
CA CYS A 431 -1.78 -12.20 -25.50
C CYS A 431 -2.56 -13.20 -24.62
N PRO A 432 -1.84 -13.99 -23.79
CA PRO A 432 -2.37 -15.13 -23.06
C PRO A 432 -3.16 -14.71 -21.81
N LYS A 433 -4.05 -15.64 -21.40
CA LYS A 433 -4.90 -15.66 -20.20
C LYS A 433 -4.25 -14.91 -19.02
N SER A 434 -4.72 -13.71 -18.73
CA SER A 434 -4.33 -12.98 -17.52
C SER A 434 -4.96 -13.66 -16.31
N SER A 435 -4.14 -14.24 -15.44
CA SER A 435 -4.54 -14.68 -14.11
C SER A 435 -5.30 -13.56 -13.38
N SER A 436 -6.56 -13.82 -13.03
CA SER A 436 -7.38 -13.02 -12.13
C SER A 436 -6.61 -12.77 -10.84
N THR A 437 -6.00 -11.59 -10.70
CA THR A 437 -5.33 -11.26 -9.45
C THR A 437 -6.41 -10.83 -8.45
N VAL A 438 -6.79 -11.73 -7.55
CA VAL A 438 -7.68 -11.47 -6.41
C VAL A 438 -7.28 -10.16 -5.71
N ASN A 439 -8.22 -9.24 -5.54
CA ASN A 439 -7.96 -7.98 -4.85
C ASN A 439 -7.64 -8.25 -3.37
N LYS A 440 -6.54 -7.66 -2.85
CA LYS A 440 -6.02 -7.92 -1.47
C LYS A 440 -6.99 -7.45 -0.36
N ASN A 441 -8.04 -6.70 -0.71
CA ASN A 441 -9.18 -6.40 0.16
C ASN A 441 -10.14 -7.61 0.15
N VAL A 442 -9.70 -8.72 0.72
CA VAL A 442 -10.47 -9.96 0.78
C VAL A 442 -11.61 -9.79 1.79
N ILE A 443 -12.85 -9.82 1.29
CA ILE A 443 -14.10 -9.67 2.05
C ILE A 443 -14.36 -10.90 2.95
N ALA A 444 -13.83 -12.07 2.59
CA ALA A 444 -13.88 -13.30 3.39
C ALA A 444 -12.68 -14.22 3.06
N PRO A 445 -11.61 -14.22 3.87
CA PRO A 445 -10.37 -14.98 3.59
C PRO A 445 -10.49 -16.51 3.57
N TRP A 446 -11.63 -17.05 4.03
CA TRP A 446 -11.87 -18.48 4.25
C TRP A 446 -12.79 -19.12 3.19
N GLU A 447 -13.31 -18.33 2.26
CA GLU A 447 -14.07 -18.86 1.14
C GLU A 447 -13.08 -19.27 0.04
N ASN A 448 -12.88 -20.58 -0.12
CA ASN A 448 -12.20 -21.13 -1.30
C ASN A 448 -13.07 -20.84 -2.52
N SER A 449 -12.92 -19.66 -3.12
CA SER A 449 -13.55 -19.29 -4.40
C SER A 449 -13.03 -20.13 -5.60
N ASP A 450 -12.41 -21.28 -5.34
CA ASP A 450 -11.94 -22.24 -6.34
C ASP A 450 -12.98 -23.33 -6.65
N SER A 451 -14.10 -23.39 -5.94
CA SER A 451 -15.16 -24.36 -6.24
C SER A 451 -16.29 -23.74 -7.05
N HIS A 452 -16.27 -24.00 -8.36
CA HIS A 452 -17.32 -23.76 -9.37
C HIS A 452 -17.40 -22.37 -10.00
N GLU A 453 -16.32 -21.93 -10.65
CA GLU A 453 -16.47 -21.25 -11.95
C GLU A 453 -15.95 -22.21 -13.02
N ASN A 454 -16.87 -22.86 -13.73
CA ASN A 454 -16.55 -23.70 -14.89
C ASN A 454 -15.90 -22.82 -15.96
N SER A 455 -14.57 -22.79 -15.96
CA SER A 455 -13.77 -22.54 -17.15
C SER A 455 -13.93 -23.76 -18.08
N LEU A 456 -15.08 -23.87 -18.75
CA LEU A 456 -15.20 -24.77 -19.88
C LEU A 456 -14.28 -24.24 -20.98
N GLU A 457 -13.21 -25.00 -21.22
CA GLU A 457 -12.32 -24.84 -22.35
C GLU A 457 -13.13 -24.77 -23.65
N LEU A 458 -12.96 -23.68 -24.39
CA LEU A 458 -13.51 -23.55 -25.73
C LEU A 458 -12.66 -24.41 -26.69
N SER A 459 -12.84 -25.73 -26.64
CA SER A 459 -12.34 -26.64 -27.65
C SER A 459 -13.20 -26.52 -28.91
N SER A 460 -12.61 -25.88 -29.94
CA SER A 460 -12.85 -26.11 -31.37
C SER A 460 -14.31 -26.06 -31.86
N PHE A 461 -14.74 -24.92 -32.42
CA PHE A 461 -15.71 -24.94 -33.52
C PHE A 461 -15.32 -24.01 -34.67
N ARG A 462 -15.32 -24.63 -35.86
CA ARG A 462 -14.88 -24.16 -37.17
C ARG A 462 -15.73 -23.01 -37.69
N TYR A 463 -15.07 -22.10 -38.41
CA TYR A 463 -15.69 -21.19 -39.37
C TYR A 463 -16.58 -21.97 -40.34
N PHE A 464 -17.83 -21.54 -40.50
CA PHE A 464 -18.61 -21.84 -41.69
C PHE A 464 -19.34 -20.58 -42.17
N ASN A 465 -18.90 -20.11 -43.33
CA ASN A 465 -19.50 -19.05 -44.13
C ASN A 465 -20.58 -19.68 -45.01
N VAL A 466 -21.84 -19.23 -44.94
CA VAL A 466 -22.82 -19.36 -46.03
C VAL A 466 -23.70 -18.12 -46.05
N GLY A 467 -23.85 -17.52 -47.24
CA GLY A 467 -24.50 -16.22 -47.45
C GLY A 467 -25.96 -16.25 -47.94
N ASN A 468 -26.45 -15.01 -48.11
CA ASN A 468 -27.57 -14.49 -48.93
C ASN A 468 -29.02 -14.96 -48.71
N ARG A 469 -29.85 -14.05 -48.15
CA ARG A 469 -31.02 -13.34 -48.77
C ARG A 469 -31.81 -12.55 -47.71
N LEU A 470 -31.81 -11.22 -47.76
CA LEU A 470 -32.89 -10.32 -48.23
C LEU A 470 -34.23 -10.39 -47.46
N MET A 471 -34.49 -9.44 -46.55
CA MET A 471 -35.41 -8.29 -46.71
C MET A 471 -35.64 -7.52 -45.38
N SER A 472 -35.90 -6.21 -45.53
CA SER A 472 -36.46 -5.25 -44.57
C SER A 472 -35.50 -4.40 -43.73
N ASP A 473 -34.93 -3.39 -44.40
CA ASP A 473 -34.99 -1.95 -44.10
C ASP A 473 -34.74 -1.42 -42.66
N ASP A 474 -33.52 -0.89 -42.47
CA ASP A 474 -33.23 0.56 -42.41
C ASP A 474 -33.89 1.50 -41.38
N ILE A 475 -34.00 1.12 -40.08
CA ILE A 475 -34.25 2.13 -39.01
C ILE A 475 -33.26 2.10 -37.81
N ASP A 476 -32.54 1.01 -37.54
CA ASP A 476 -31.78 0.90 -36.27
C ASP A 476 -30.27 1.19 -36.34
N LYS A 477 -29.76 1.77 -37.43
CA LYS A 477 -28.32 1.87 -37.69
C LYS A 477 -27.59 3.16 -37.24
N LEU A 478 -28.22 4.08 -36.51
CA LEU A 478 -27.57 5.35 -36.16
C LEU A 478 -27.32 5.64 -34.67
N TYR A 479 -27.77 4.81 -33.73
CA TYR A 479 -27.48 5.03 -32.30
C TYR A 479 -27.24 3.72 -31.55
N ARG A 480 -26.00 3.21 -31.57
CA ARG A 480 -25.59 2.12 -30.69
C ARG A 480 -25.19 2.69 -29.32
N VAL A 481 -26.13 2.69 -28.37
CA VAL A 481 -25.92 3.09 -26.97
C VAL A 481 -24.75 2.29 -26.39
N PRO A 482 -23.74 2.91 -25.73
CA PRO A 482 -22.62 2.17 -25.16
C PRO A 482 -23.00 1.58 -23.80
N VAL A 483 -23.69 0.44 -23.83
CA VAL A 483 -23.93 -0.41 -22.66
C VAL A 483 -22.68 -1.28 -22.45
N THR A 484 -22.15 -1.32 -21.22
CA THR A 484 -21.28 -2.44 -20.82
C THR A 484 -22.15 -3.69 -20.89
N GLU A 485 -22.01 -4.51 -21.93
CA GLU A 485 -22.85 -5.70 -22.10
C GLU A 485 -22.67 -6.64 -20.91
N ILE A 486 -23.69 -6.69 -20.06
CA ILE A 486 -23.89 -7.78 -19.12
C ILE A 486 -24.52 -8.88 -19.96
N SER A 487 -23.72 -9.82 -20.47
CA SER A 487 -24.27 -10.93 -21.25
C SER A 487 -24.93 -11.93 -20.29
N PRO A 488 -26.21 -12.25 -20.48
CA PRO A 488 -26.85 -13.36 -19.79
C PRO A 488 -26.20 -14.70 -20.18
N TYR A 489 -26.10 -15.64 -19.25
CA TYR A 489 -25.75 -17.04 -19.55
C TYR A 489 -26.97 -17.74 -20.17
N GLU A 490 -26.74 -18.64 -21.14
CA GLU A 490 -27.77 -19.30 -21.97
C GLU A 490 -29.04 -19.75 -21.19
N ASP A 491 -30.19 -19.52 -21.83
CA ASP A 491 -31.54 -20.06 -21.63
C ASP A 491 -32.25 -19.98 -20.26
N LYS A 492 -31.62 -19.42 -19.21
CA LYS A 492 -32.32 -19.17 -17.92
C LYS A 492 -32.26 -17.72 -17.39
N ALA A 493 -31.74 -16.79 -18.17
CA ALA A 493 -31.34 -15.46 -17.70
C ALA A 493 -32.23 -14.29 -18.17
N ASN A 494 -33.50 -14.55 -18.49
CA ASN A 494 -34.47 -13.49 -18.82
C ASN A 494 -35.33 -13.05 -17.64
N SER A 495 -35.26 -13.72 -16.49
CA SER A 495 -36.05 -13.35 -15.30
C SER A 495 -35.20 -12.61 -14.27
N ILE A 496 -35.59 -11.37 -13.96
CA ILE A 496 -35.09 -10.61 -12.81
C ILE A 496 -35.38 -11.46 -11.54
N PRO A 497 -34.41 -11.67 -10.64
CA PRO A 497 -34.63 -12.44 -9.43
C PRO A 497 -35.81 -11.89 -8.62
N ALA A 498 -36.71 -12.76 -8.14
CA ALA A 498 -37.91 -12.34 -7.40
C ALA A 498 -37.60 -11.58 -6.09
N ASN A 499 -36.39 -11.73 -5.57
CA ASN A 499 -35.87 -11.03 -4.39
C ASN A 499 -35.16 -9.70 -4.72
N PHE A 500 -35.15 -9.26 -5.98
CA PHE A 500 -34.59 -7.96 -6.36
C PHE A 500 -35.56 -6.83 -5.98
N SER A 501 -35.10 -5.92 -5.13
CA SER A 501 -35.89 -4.79 -4.67
C SER A 501 -35.03 -3.53 -4.55
N ILE A 502 -35.68 -2.38 -4.33
CA ILE A 502 -35.02 -1.09 -4.05
C ILE A 502 -34.12 -1.16 -2.80
N GLU A 503 -34.34 -2.15 -1.92
CA GLU A 503 -33.67 -2.28 -0.63
C GLU A 503 -32.41 -3.16 -0.67
N ILE A 504 -32.04 -3.67 -1.86
CA ILE A 504 -30.94 -4.63 -2.03
C ILE A 504 -29.60 -4.17 -1.43
N PHE A 505 -29.33 -2.87 -1.41
CA PHE A 505 -28.09 -2.31 -0.88
C PHE A 505 -28.22 -1.74 0.54
N ASP A 506 -29.39 -1.83 1.20
CA ASP A 506 -29.68 -1.11 2.44
C ASP A 506 -28.73 -1.49 3.57
N ARG A 507 -28.51 -2.80 3.74
CA ARG A 507 -27.58 -3.32 4.74
C ARG A 507 -26.14 -2.85 4.49
N ALA A 508 -25.67 -2.91 3.25
CA ALA A 508 -24.34 -2.43 2.88
C ALA A 508 -24.21 -0.90 3.05
N PHE A 509 -25.26 -0.16 2.69
CA PHE A 509 -25.35 1.30 2.80
C PHE A 509 -25.30 1.76 4.25
N GLU A 510 -26.06 1.11 5.14
CA GLU A 510 -26.09 1.44 6.56
C GLU A 510 -24.74 1.16 7.23
N ILE A 511 -24.16 -0.03 7.01
CA ILE A 511 -22.86 -0.41 7.56
C ILE A 511 -21.79 0.63 7.17
N ARG A 512 -21.76 1.05 5.89
CA ARG A 512 -20.76 2.03 5.41
C ARG A 512 -21.05 3.45 5.88
N SER A 513 -22.31 3.87 5.96
CA SER A 513 -22.70 5.19 6.44
C SER A 513 -22.34 5.37 7.92
N ILE A 514 -22.57 4.35 8.75
CA ILE A 514 -22.15 4.36 10.17
C ILE A 514 -20.62 4.44 10.28
N CYS A 515 -19.88 3.68 9.47
CA CYS A 515 -18.41 3.73 9.47
C CYS A 515 -17.87 5.12 9.09
N LEU A 516 -18.44 5.75 8.06
CA LEU A 516 -18.02 7.07 7.59
C LEU A 516 -18.42 8.19 8.53
N TYR A 517 -19.59 8.10 9.15
CA TYR A 517 -20.00 9.00 10.22
C TYR A 517 -18.98 9.00 11.37
N HIS A 518 -18.58 7.81 11.83
CA HIS A 518 -17.55 7.67 12.85
C HIS A 518 -16.19 8.25 12.46
N MET A 519 -15.92 8.38 11.16
CA MET A 519 -14.68 8.94 10.63
C MET A 519 -14.71 10.47 10.48
N GLN A 520 -15.81 11.05 9.99
CA GLN A 520 -15.91 12.49 9.72
C GLN A 520 -15.93 13.34 11.00
N TYR A 521 -16.56 12.85 12.07
CA TYR A 521 -16.59 13.50 13.39
C TYR A 521 -15.21 13.56 14.07
N VAL A 522 -14.29 12.66 13.71
CA VAL A 522 -12.93 12.60 14.27
C VAL A 522 -12.04 13.76 13.78
N VAL A 523 -12.35 14.33 12.61
CA VAL A 523 -11.51 15.38 11.99
C VAL A 523 -12.06 16.79 12.20
N HIS A 524 -13.36 16.95 12.42
CA HIS A 524 -14.02 18.26 12.60
C HIS A 524 -14.33 18.63 14.06
N GLY A 525 -13.71 17.95 15.03
CA GLY A 525 -13.83 18.21 16.47
C GLY A 525 -13.21 19.54 16.96
N LYS A 526 -13.42 20.65 16.24
CA LYS A 526 -13.48 22.00 16.80
C LYS A 526 -14.93 22.49 16.68
N SER A 527 -15.80 22.00 17.55
CA SER A 527 -17.07 22.68 17.80
C SER A 527 -16.85 23.68 18.93
N LYS A 528 -17.13 24.95 18.62
CA LYS A 528 -17.04 26.11 19.47
C LYS A 528 -17.77 25.85 20.79
N THR A 529 -17.15 26.16 21.91
CA THR A 529 -17.85 26.37 23.17
C THR A 529 -18.87 27.50 22.98
N PRO A 530 -20.13 27.35 23.43
CA PRO A 530 -21.01 28.50 23.53
C PRO A 530 -20.45 29.42 24.61
N LYS A 531 -20.11 30.66 24.23
CA LYS A 531 -19.88 31.72 25.20
C LYS A 531 -21.18 31.90 25.97
N SER A 532 -21.17 31.53 27.24
CA SER A 532 -22.13 31.98 28.23
C SER A 532 -22.10 33.51 28.23
N THR A 533 -23.11 34.13 27.64
CA THR A 533 -23.50 35.50 27.96
C THR A 533 -24.22 35.43 29.29
N LYS A 534 -23.49 35.70 30.38
CA LYS A 534 -24.06 36.19 31.62
C LYS A 534 -24.52 37.62 31.36
N THR A 535 -25.82 37.85 31.36
CA THR A 535 -26.42 39.17 31.53
C THR A 535 -26.50 39.41 33.04
N GLU A 536 -25.62 40.28 33.53
CA GLU A 536 -25.62 40.81 34.89
C GLU A 536 -26.45 42.11 34.85
N CYS A 537 -27.61 42.09 35.49
CA CYS A 537 -28.29 43.31 35.93
C CYS A 537 -27.85 43.59 37.37
N LYS A 538 -27.42 44.85 37.56
CA LYS A 538 -27.02 45.56 38.77
C LYS A 538 -27.69 45.11 40.08
N ASP A 539 -26.90 45.04 41.15
CA ASP A 539 -26.75 46.14 42.12
C ASP A 539 -25.31 46.23 42.62
#